data_AF-A0A348B6E7-F1
#
_entry.id   AF-A0A348B6E7-F1
#
_cell.length_a   1.000
_cell.length_b   1.000
_cell.length_c   1.000
_cell.angle_alpha   90.00
_cell.angle_beta   90.00
_cell.angle_gamma   90.00
#
_symmetry.space_group_name_H-M   'P 1'
#
loop_
_entity.id
_entity.type
_entity.pdbx_description
1 polymer ?
#
loop_
_entity_poly.entity_id
_entity_poly.type
_entity_poly.pdbx_seq_one_letter_code
_entity_poly.pdbx_strand_id
1 'polypeptide(L)'
;MGTEFYDRALMRNALRQALEADSVEDALNSMSEDDVSRICSASEDELTKAFWEVAEFIMGRYVNQGKLQDIKESCRRLHEK
;
A
#
# COMPACT_ATOMS: atom_id res chain seq x y z
N MET A 1 -5.42 -1.23 -22.06
CA MET A 1 -4.99 0.14 -21.71
C MET A 1 -5.79 0.78 -20.58
N GLY A 2 -7.08 0.45 -20.35
CA GLY A 2 -7.85 1.00 -19.21
C GLY A 2 -7.62 0.31 -17.86
N THR A 3 -7.20 -0.96 -17.85
CA THR A 3 -7.06 -1.77 -16.63
C THR A 3 -5.87 -1.37 -15.77
N GLU A 4 -4.66 -1.20 -16.36
CA GLU A 4 -3.45 -0.85 -15.61
C GLU A 4 -3.54 0.50 -14.88
N PHE A 5 -4.16 1.50 -15.52
CA PHE A 5 -4.38 2.80 -14.89
C PHE A 5 -5.34 2.69 -13.69
N TYR A 6 -6.41 1.91 -13.86
CA TYR A 6 -7.41 1.67 -12.84
C TYR A 6 -6.83 0.87 -11.66
N ASP A 7 -6.09 -0.21 -11.94
CA ASP A 7 -5.44 -1.03 -10.92
C ASP A 7 -4.42 -0.22 -10.10
N ARG A 8 -3.62 0.63 -10.77
CA ARG A 8 -2.70 1.54 -10.07
C ARG A 8 -3.45 2.60 -9.25
N ALA A 9 -4.60 3.08 -9.70
CA ALA A 9 -5.42 4.01 -8.92
C ALA A 9 -5.98 3.35 -7.65
N LEU A 10 -6.48 2.11 -7.77
CA LEU A 10 -6.96 1.33 -6.63
C LEU A 10 -5.83 1.03 -5.64
N MET A 11 -4.67 0.59 -6.12
CA MET A 11 -3.49 0.35 -5.27
C MET A 11 -3.09 1.61 -4.50
N ARG A 12 -3.06 2.78 -5.15
CA ARG A 12 -2.76 4.06 -4.49
C ARG A 12 -3.80 4.43 -3.45
N ASN A 13 -5.09 4.16 -3.69
CA ASN A 13 -6.13 4.41 -2.70
C ASN A 13 -6.04 3.47 -1.49
N ALA A 14 -5.74 2.19 -1.72
CA ALA A 14 -5.48 1.23 -0.66
C ALA A 14 -4.24 1.65 0.16
N LEU A 15 -3.15 2.01 -0.50
CA LEU A 15 -1.95 2.54 0.17
C LEU A 15 -2.24 3.79 0.99
N ARG A 16 -3.02 4.74 0.47
CA ARG A 16 -3.42 5.95 1.22
C ARG A 16 -4.07 5.59 2.55
N GLN A 17 -5.03 4.66 2.53
CA GLN A 17 -5.70 4.18 3.74
C GLN A 17 -4.71 3.54 4.73
N ALA A 18 -3.78 2.70 4.24
CA ALA A 18 -2.74 2.10 5.09
C ALA A 18 -1.79 3.15 5.71
N LEU A 19 -1.48 4.21 4.97
CA LEU A 19 -0.61 5.28 5.43
C LEU A 19 -1.30 6.25 6.40
N GLU A 20 -2.62 6.42 6.30
CA GLU A 20 -3.42 7.23 7.21
C GLU A 20 -3.67 6.55 8.56
N ALA A 21 -3.66 5.22 8.60
CA ALA A 21 -3.83 4.47 9.83
C ALA A 21 -2.66 4.64 10.80
N ASP A 22 -2.95 4.55 12.10
CA ASP A 22 -1.95 4.54 13.16
C ASP A 22 -1.07 3.28 13.10
N SER A 23 -1.65 2.16 12.67
CA SER A 23 -1.02 0.85 12.52
C SER A 23 -1.27 0.32 11.11
N VAL A 24 -0.19 0.04 10.38
CA VAL A 24 -0.27 -0.54 9.02
C VAL A 24 -0.86 -1.94 9.07
N GLU A 25 -0.49 -2.73 10.08
CA GLU A 25 -0.99 -4.09 10.25
C GLU A 25 -2.51 -4.09 10.45
N ASP A 26 -3.04 -3.22 11.32
CA ASP A 26 -4.48 -3.12 11.55
C ASP A 26 -5.22 -2.62 10.30
N ALA A 27 -4.62 -1.67 9.58
CA ALA A 27 -5.18 -1.16 8.34
C ALA A 27 -5.34 -2.28 7.30
N LEU A 28 -4.27 -3.05 7.05
CA LEU A 28 -4.29 -4.14 6.09
C LEU A 28 -5.27 -5.25 6.50
N ASN A 29 -5.36 -5.60 7.79
CA ASN A 29 -6.35 -6.58 8.25
C ASN A 29 -7.81 -6.09 8.14
N SER A 30 -8.04 -4.77 8.11
CA SER A 30 -9.38 -4.17 7.96
C SER A 30 -9.82 -3.94 6.52
N MET A 31 -8.90 -4.06 5.56
CA MET A 31 -9.14 -3.86 4.14
C MET A 31 -9.87 -5.05 3.49
N SER A 32 -10.42 -4.81 2.30
CA SER A 32 -10.90 -5.89 1.45
C SER A 32 -9.74 -6.79 1.00
N GLU A 33 -10.01 -8.08 0.79
CA GLU A 33 -9.01 -9.03 0.28
C GLU A 33 -8.41 -8.56 -1.05
N ASP A 34 -9.22 -7.94 -1.92
CA ASP A 34 -8.75 -7.41 -3.20
C ASP A 34 -7.75 -6.25 -3.01
N ASP A 35 -7.98 -5.36 -2.05
CA ASP A 35 -7.07 -4.23 -1.77
C ASP A 35 -5.77 -4.69 -1.12
N VAL A 36 -5.86 -5.66 -0.20
CA VAL A 36 -4.68 -6.32 0.36
C VAL A 36 -3.89 -7.01 -0.75
N SER A 37 -4.54 -7.75 -1.64
CA SER A 37 -3.87 -8.41 -2.77
C SER A 37 -3.19 -7.39 -3.69
N ARG A 38 -3.82 -6.25 -4.00
CA ARG A 38 -3.19 -5.20 -4.82
C ARG A 38 -1.90 -4.65 -4.21
N ILE A 39 -1.83 -4.52 -2.89
CA ILE A 39 -0.63 -4.04 -2.20
C ILE A 39 0.40 -5.16 -2.10
N CYS A 40 -0.01 -6.34 -1.63
CA CYS A 40 0.88 -7.42 -1.23
C CYS A 40 1.32 -8.33 -2.37
N SER A 41 0.69 -8.24 -3.55
CA SER A 41 1.12 -8.93 -4.77
C SER A 41 1.93 -8.04 -5.72
N ALA A 42 2.04 -6.73 -5.44
CA ALA A 42 2.88 -5.83 -6.22
C ALA A 42 4.36 -6.16 -6.02
N SER A 43 5.16 -5.95 -7.06
CA SER A 43 6.62 -6.04 -6.93
C SER A 43 7.15 -4.97 -5.95
N GLU A 44 8.32 -5.20 -5.38
CA GLU A 44 8.92 -4.27 -4.43
C GLU A 44 9.13 -2.87 -5.03
N ASP A 45 9.52 -2.80 -6.32
CA ASP A 45 9.71 -1.55 -7.05
C ASP A 45 8.39 -0.83 -7.30
N GLU A 46 7.34 -1.56 -7.70
CA GLU A 46 6.01 -1.00 -7.90
C GLU A 46 5.42 -0.46 -6.59
N LEU A 47 5.54 -1.24 -5.51
CA LEU A 47 5.09 -0.86 -4.18
C LEU A 47 5.83 0.38 -3.69
N THR A 48 7.16 0.41 -3.82
CA THR A 48 7.98 1.56 -3.41
C THR A 48 7.63 2.81 -4.21
N LYS A 49 7.44 2.69 -5.53
CA LYS A 49 7.02 3.80 -6.37
C LYS A 49 5.63 4.30 -6.01
N ALA A 50 4.66 3.39 -5.87
CA ALA A 50 3.30 3.76 -5.50
C ALA A 50 3.27 4.40 -4.11
N PHE A 51 4.04 3.91 -3.15
CA PHE A 51 4.17 4.52 -1.82
C PHE A 51 4.61 5.98 -1.89
N TRP A 52 5.67 6.30 -2.64
CA TRP A 52 6.14 7.67 -2.79
C TRP A 52 5.16 8.54 -3.57
N GLU A 53 4.53 7.99 -4.61
CA GLU A 53 3.44 8.68 -5.32
C GLU A 53 2.30 9.06 -4.35
N VAL A 54 1.89 8.15 -3.45
CA VAL A 54 0.86 8.45 -2.46
C VAL A 54 1.35 9.47 -1.43
N ALA A 55 2.53 9.27 -0.83
CA ALA A 55 3.06 10.13 0.21
C ALA A 55 3.25 11.58 -0.28
N GLU A 56 3.94 11.75 -1.42
CA GLU A 56 4.31 13.07 -1.93
C GLU A 56 3.16 13.75 -2.67
N PHE A 57 2.47 13.04 -3.56
CA PHE A 57 1.50 13.67 -4.47
C PHE A 57 0.06 13.63 -3.97
N ILE A 58 -0.34 12.57 -3.26
CA ILE A 58 -1.72 12.44 -2.77
C ILE A 58 -1.87 13.06 -1.39
N MET A 59 -0.96 12.73 -0.46
CA MET A 59 -1.05 13.19 0.92
C MET A 59 -0.33 14.52 1.16
N GLY A 60 0.56 14.93 0.25
CA GLY A 60 1.34 16.15 0.38
C GLY A 60 2.23 16.18 1.63
N ARG A 61 2.66 15.01 2.13
CA ARG A 61 3.38 14.90 3.41
C ARG A 61 4.55 13.93 3.32
N TYR A 62 5.60 14.22 4.07
CA TYR A 62 6.68 13.27 4.25
C TYR A 62 6.19 12.09 5.09
N VAL A 63 6.25 10.89 4.51
CA VAL A 63 6.00 9.64 5.22
C VAL A 63 7.36 8.99 5.47
N ASN A 64 7.64 8.64 6.72
CA ASN A 64 8.88 7.96 7.08
C ASN A 64 8.98 6.61 6.36
N GLN A 65 10.17 6.28 5.87
CA GLN A 65 10.52 4.97 5.28
C GLN A 65 10.18 3.78 6.20
N GLY A 66 10.09 3.98 7.52
CA GLY A 66 9.59 2.99 8.46
C GLY A 66 8.22 2.42 8.07
N LYS A 67 7.26 3.27 7.66
CA LYS A 67 5.94 2.80 7.22
C LYS A 67 5.99 1.93 5.97
N LEU A 68 6.93 2.18 5.05
CA LEU A 68 7.11 1.31 3.88
C LEU A 68 7.59 -0.08 4.29
N GLN A 69 8.49 -0.16 5.27
CA GLN A 69 8.94 -1.45 5.82
C GLN A 69 7.80 -2.16 6.56
N ASP A 70 7.00 -1.43 7.33
CA ASP A 70 5.82 -2.00 8.01
C ASP A 70 4.82 -2.59 7.02
N ILE A 71 4.60 -1.94 5.86
CA ILE A 71 3.74 -2.48 4.78
C ILE A 71 4.33 -3.77 4.22
N LYS A 72 5.62 -3.78 3.90
CA LYS A 72 6.31 -4.96 3.34
C LYS A 72 6.27 -6.14 4.31
N GLU A 73 6.53 -5.89 5.59
CA GLU A 73 6.52 -6.93 6.62
C GLU A 73 5.10 -7.46 6.88
N SER A 74 4.12 -6.57 6.98
CA SER A 74 2.72 -6.96 7.14
C SER A 74 2.22 -7.81 5.97
N CYS A 75 2.56 -7.44 4.74
CA CYS A 75 2.26 -8.25 3.56
C CYS A 75 2.94 -9.63 3.62
N ARG A 76 4.20 -9.70 4.04
CA ARG A 76 4.89 -10.99 4.22
C ARG A 76 4.17 -11.88 5.23
N ARG A 77 3.80 -11.33 6.40
CA ARG A 77 3.07 -12.07 7.44
C ARG A 77 1.69 -12.53 6.99
N LEU A 78 1.01 -11.76 6.14
CA LEU A 78 -0.29 -12.13 5.58
C LEU A 78 -0.19 -13.29 4.57
N HIS A 79 0.92 -13.38 3.82
CA HIS A 79 1.18 -14.52 2.92
C HIS A 79 1.62 -15.81 3.65
N GLU A 80 2.08 -15.70 4.90
CA GLU A 80 2.51 -16.84 5.73
C GLU A 80 1.35 -17.44 6.58
N LYS A 81 0.18 -16.81 6.59
CA LYS A 81 -1.04 -17.27 7.28
C LYS A 81 -1.91 -18.14 6.36
#